data_AF-A0A7V8AJ86-F1
#
_entry.id   AF-A0A7V8AJ86-F1
#
_cell.length_a   1.000
_cell.length_b   1.000
_cell.length_c   1.000
_cell.angle_alpha   90.00
_cell.angle_beta   90.00
_cell.angle_gamma   90.00
#
_symmetry.space_group_name_H-M   'P 1'
#
loop_
_entity.id
_entity.type
_entity.pdbx_description
1 polymer ?
#
loop_
_entity_poly.entity_id
_entity_poly.type
_entity_poly.pdbx_seq_one_letter_code
_entity_poly.pdbx_strand_id
1 'polypeptide(L)'
;MRSLTLAGLAPGECSGELAAIDGAPGRPSVIAVDKTMVMAITPEQFVRLISAHPILALDVMRQLASVVRHATGWIMELSTLGANNRVHAELLRQARAAGSNASGQVVLQPIPVHSDIVSRVSTHP
;
A
#
# COMPACT_ATOMS: atom_id res chain seq x y z
N MET A 1 -14.77 -6.33 -13.49
CA MET A 1 -13.31 -6.52 -13.41
C MET A 1 -12.89 -6.18 -11.99
N ARG A 2 -12.21 -7.10 -11.28
CA ARG A 2 -11.93 -7.00 -9.83
C ARG A 2 -10.62 -6.24 -9.62
N SER A 3 -10.64 -5.11 -8.93
CA SER A 3 -9.44 -4.36 -8.54
C SER A 3 -9.27 -4.46 -7.03
N LEU A 4 -8.05 -4.81 -6.60
CA LEU A 4 -7.63 -4.82 -5.20
C LEU A 4 -6.65 -3.67 -5.01
N THR A 5 -6.91 -2.82 -4.02
CA THR A 5 -5.97 -1.76 -3.65
C THR A 5 -4.87 -2.37 -2.78
N LEU A 6 -3.66 -2.49 -3.34
CA LEU A 6 -2.53 -3.12 -2.65
C LEU A 6 -1.95 -2.22 -1.55
N ALA A 7 -1.75 -0.93 -1.85
CA ALA A 7 -1.21 0.07 -0.94
C ALA A 7 -1.52 1.49 -1.45
N GLY A 8 -1.48 2.47 -0.54
CA GLY A 8 -1.38 3.89 -0.90
C GLY A 8 0.08 4.31 -1.04
N LEU A 9 0.35 5.33 -1.83
CA LEU A 9 1.68 5.91 -2.01
C LEU A 9 1.72 7.36 -1.50
N ALA A 10 2.73 7.67 -0.70
CA ALA A 10 3.02 9.00 -0.18
C ALA A 10 4.09 9.73 -1.02
N PRO A 11 4.24 11.06 -0.87
CA PRO A 11 5.32 11.80 -1.52
C PRO A 11 6.70 11.19 -1.22
N GLY A 12 7.48 10.93 -2.26
CA GLY A 12 8.80 10.31 -2.16
C GLY A 12 8.80 8.77 -2.27
N GLU A 13 7.64 8.13 -2.27
CA GLU A 13 7.53 6.69 -2.49
C GLU A 13 7.51 6.35 -3.98
N CYS A 14 7.98 5.14 -4.32
CA CYS A 14 8.05 4.65 -5.70
C CYS A 14 7.14 3.44 -5.90
N SER A 15 6.74 3.21 -7.16
CA SER A 15 5.98 2.03 -7.58
C SER A 15 6.48 1.52 -8.93
N GLY A 16 6.50 0.19 -9.08
CA GLY A 16 7.01 -0.50 -10.27
C GLY A 16 8.45 -0.99 -10.14
N GLU A 17 9.00 -0.91 -8.93
CA GLU A 17 10.34 -1.32 -8.54
C GLU A 17 10.58 -2.82 -8.76
N LEU A 18 9.60 -3.68 -8.43
CA LEU A 18 9.67 -5.13 -8.66
C LEU A 18 9.92 -5.43 -10.13
N ALA A 19 9.02 -4.94 -11.00
CA ALA A 19 9.12 -5.14 -12.45
C ALA A 19 10.36 -4.48 -13.07
N ALA A 20 10.94 -3.46 -12.42
CA ALA A 20 12.20 -2.87 -12.85
C ALA A 20 13.42 -3.73 -12.46
N ILE A 21 13.31 -4.54 -11.39
CA ILE A 21 14.37 -5.42 -10.88
C ILE A 21 14.32 -6.79 -11.56
N ASP A 22 13.16 -7.43 -11.63
CA ASP A 22 13.01 -8.83 -12.07
C ASP A 22 12.55 -8.98 -13.52
N GLY A 23 12.11 -7.89 -14.16
CA GLY A 23 11.59 -7.88 -15.52
C GLY A 23 10.26 -8.61 -15.71
N ALA A 24 9.58 -9.00 -14.62
CA ALA A 24 8.37 -9.80 -14.70
C ALA A 24 7.16 -9.01 -15.25
N PRO A 25 6.31 -9.64 -16.09
CA PRO A 25 5.06 -9.03 -16.53
C PRO A 25 4.02 -9.08 -15.40
N GLY A 26 3.62 -7.92 -14.90
CA GLY A 26 2.62 -7.83 -13.84
C GLY A 26 2.82 -6.57 -13.02
N ARG A 27 2.27 -5.45 -13.50
CA ARG A 27 2.35 -4.17 -12.78
C ARG A 27 0.98 -3.86 -12.19
N PRO A 28 0.87 -3.56 -10.89
CA PRO A 28 -0.36 -3.01 -10.35
C PRO A 28 -0.66 -1.68 -11.07
N SER A 29 -1.93 -1.44 -11.37
CA SER A 29 -2.36 -0.14 -11.87
C SER A 29 -2.22 0.89 -10.75
N VAL A 30 -1.60 2.03 -11.06
CA VAL A 30 -1.50 3.16 -10.12
C VAL A 30 -2.48 4.23 -10.56
N ILE A 31 -3.28 4.74 -9.61
CA ILE A 31 -4.27 5.79 -9.86
C ILE A 31 -3.94 6.96 -8.94
N ALA A 32 -3.83 8.16 -9.50
CA ALA A 32 -3.67 9.37 -8.71
C ALA A 32 -5.01 9.75 -8.08
N VAL A 33 -5.04 9.88 -6.75
CA VAL A 33 -6.23 10.29 -5.99
C VAL A 33 -6.42 11.81 -6.03
N ASP A 34 -5.31 12.55 -6.10
CA ASP A 34 -5.25 14.01 -6.16
C ASP A 34 -4.34 14.49 -7.32
N LYS A 35 -4.20 15.81 -7.48
CA LYS A 35 -3.25 16.40 -8.43
C LYS A 35 -1.82 16.03 -8.02
N THR A 36 -1.21 15.12 -8.77
CA THR A 36 0.11 14.55 -8.46
C THR A 36 1.11 14.81 -9.58
N MET A 37 2.35 15.13 -9.21
CA MET A 37 3.50 15.16 -10.12
C MET A 37 4.34 13.91 -9.89
N VAL A 38 4.66 13.19 -10.97
CA VAL A 38 5.44 11.95 -10.92
C VAL A 38 6.66 12.07 -11.82
N MET A 39 7.75 11.41 -11.42
CA MET A 39 8.91 11.18 -12.28
C MET A 39 8.87 9.73 -12.77
N ALA A 40 8.93 9.54 -14.09
CA ALA A 40 9.03 8.22 -14.69
C ALA A 40 10.46 7.99 -15.20
N ILE A 41 10.99 6.80 -14.92
CA ILE A 41 12.30 6.35 -15.40
C ILE A 41 12.18 4.94 -15.97
N THR A 42 13.07 4.56 -16.88
CA THR A 42 13.10 3.21 -17.45
C THR A 42 13.68 2.20 -16.46
N PRO A 43 13.38 0.89 -16.61
CA PRO A 43 14.03 -0.16 -15.81
C PRO A 43 15.56 -0.07 -15.84
N GLU A 44 16.14 0.22 -17.00
CA GLU A 44 17.60 0.34 -17.16
C GLU A 44 18.15 1.56 -16.41
N GLN A 45 17.42 2.68 -16.41
CA GLN A 45 17.76 3.85 -15.59
C GLN A 45 17.68 3.54 -14.10
N PHE A 46 16.65 2.81 -13.67
CA PHE A 46 16.47 2.41 -12.28
C PHE A 46 17.62 1.50 -11.80
N VAL A 47 17.94 0.45 -12.56
CA VAL A 47 19.05 -0.46 -12.24
C VAL A 47 20.37 0.31 -12.15
N ARG A 48 20.66 1.21 -13.10
CA ARG A 48 21.86 2.07 -13.02
C ARG A 48 21.88 2.95 -11.77
N LEU A 49 20.75 3.52 -11.37
CA LEU A 49 20.65 4.39 -10.19
C LEU A 49 20.94 3.63 -8.90
N ILE A 50 20.31 2.47 -8.70
CA ILE A 50 20.50 1.66 -7.49
C ILE A 50 21.91 1.04 -7.43
N SER A 51 22.50 0.70 -8.59
CA SER A 51 23.89 0.23 -8.65
C SER A 51 24.90 1.35 -8.33
N ALA A 52 24.63 2.59 -8.76
CA ALA A 52 25.49 3.73 -8.49
C ALA A 52 25.36 4.27 -7.06
N HIS A 53 24.22 4.06 -6.39
CA HIS A 53 23.92 4.59 -5.06
C HIS A 53 23.45 3.47 -4.12
N PRO A 54 24.38 2.79 -3.41
CA PRO A 54 24.03 1.66 -2.52
C PRO A 54 23.04 2.00 -1.41
N ILE A 55 23.02 3.26 -0.95
CA ILE A 55 22.05 3.74 0.04
C ILE A 55 20.62 3.65 -0.53
N LEU A 56 20.43 4.07 -1.79
CA LEU A 56 19.14 3.96 -2.47
C LEU A 56 18.74 2.49 -2.63
N ALA A 57 19.67 1.60 -2.97
CA ALA A 57 19.39 0.17 -3.05
C ALA A 57 18.91 -0.40 -1.72
N LEU A 58 19.51 0.02 -0.60
CA LEU A 58 19.11 -0.40 0.74
C LEU A 58 17.69 0.08 1.09
N ASP A 59 17.34 1.31 0.71
CA ASP A 59 15.99 1.84 0.95
C ASP A 59 14.94 1.10 0.12
N VAL A 60 15.23 0.77 -1.14
CA VAL A 60 14.38 -0.10 -1.97
C VAL A 60 14.21 -1.47 -1.32
N MET A 61 15.30 -2.10 -0.83
CA MET A 61 15.22 -3.39 -0.15
C MET A 61 14.37 -3.34 1.13
N ARG A 62 14.46 -2.25 1.90
CA ARG A 62 13.63 -2.03 3.10
C ARG A 62 12.15 -1.89 2.74
N GLN A 63 11.85 -1.14 1.68
CA GLN A 63 10.49 -0.99 1.15
C GLN A 63 9.92 -2.35 0.73
N LEU A 64 10.66 -3.12 -0.07
CA LEU A 64 10.25 -4.47 -0.50
C LEU A 64 10.02 -5.40 0.70
N ALA A 65 10.91 -5.39 1.70
CA ALA A 65 10.73 -6.17 2.92
C ALA A 65 9.46 -5.76 3.71
N SER A 66 9.11 -4.47 3.69
CA SER A 66 7.86 -3.98 4.27
C SER A 66 6.63 -4.48 3.50
N VAL A 67 6.68 -4.47 2.18
CA VAL A 67 5.60 -5.00 1.32
C VAL A 67 5.37 -6.49 1.60
N VAL A 68 6.45 -7.29 1.67
CA VAL A 68 6.37 -8.72 2.00
C VAL A 68 5.72 -8.92 3.38
N ARG A 69 6.16 -8.19 4.41
CA ARG A 69 5.56 -8.28 5.76
C ARG A 69 4.08 -7.94 5.76
N HIS A 70 3.67 -6.87 5.06
CA HIS A 70 2.27 -6.50 4.95
C HIS A 70 1.45 -7.58 4.24
N ALA A 71 1.96 -8.11 3.13
CA ALA A 71 1.29 -9.19 2.39
C ALA A 71 1.11 -10.45 3.25
N THR A 72 2.14 -10.84 4.01
CA THR A 72 2.05 -11.98 4.94
C THR A 72 1.01 -11.74 6.04
N GLY A 73 1.01 -10.55 6.65
CA GLY A 73 0.00 -10.19 7.66
C GLY A 73 -1.41 -10.22 7.09
N TRP A 74 -1.59 -9.72 5.87
CA TRP A 74 -2.88 -9.71 5.19
C TRP A 74 -3.37 -11.13 4.84
N ILE A 75 -2.47 -12.02 4.37
CA ILE A 75 -2.79 -13.44 4.14
C ILE A 75 -3.29 -14.10 5.43
N MET A 76 -2.64 -13.82 6.57
CA MET A 76 -3.08 -14.32 7.87
C MET A 76 -4.45 -13.76 8.26
N GLU A 77 -4.68 -12.46 8.12
CA GLU A 77 -5.98 -11.82 8.38
C GLU A 77 -7.10 -12.46 7.55
N LEU A 78 -6.87 -12.73 6.27
CA LEU A 78 -7.85 -13.38 5.38
C LEU A 78 -8.13 -14.84 5.75
N SER A 79 -7.11 -15.55 6.23
CA SER A 79 -7.22 -16.97 6.59
C SER A 79 -7.87 -17.19 7.95
N THR A 80 -7.87 -16.18 8.83
CA THR A 80 -8.27 -16.33 10.25
C THR A 80 -9.47 -15.48 10.67
N LEU A 81 -9.73 -14.34 10.03
CA LEU A 81 -10.80 -13.43 10.42
C LEU A 81 -11.99 -13.54 9.45
N GLY A 82 -13.20 -13.67 9.99
CA GLY A 82 -14.44 -13.51 9.22
C GLY A 82 -14.63 -12.08 8.68
N ALA A 83 -15.48 -11.90 7.67
CA ALA A 83 -15.65 -10.64 6.94
C ALA A 83 -15.86 -9.40 7.85
N ASN A 84 -16.75 -9.51 8.84
CA ASN A 84 -17.04 -8.42 9.78
C ASN A 84 -15.81 -8.01 10.60
N ASN A 85 -14.99 -8.98 11.03
CA ASN A 85 -13.78 -8.70 11.82
C ASN A 85 -12.71 -7.96 11.00
N ARG A 86 -12.67 -8.19 9.68
CA ARG A 86 -11.76 -7.46 8.78
C ARG A 86 -12.16 -6.00 8.61
N VAL A 87 -13.47 -5.71 8.57
CA VAL A 87 -13.99 -4.32 8.59
C VAL A 87 -13.57 -3.62 9.88
N HIS A 88 -13.75 -4.26 11.04
CA HIS A 88 -13.31 -3.70 12.32
C HIS A 88 -11.79 -3.47 12.37
N ALA A 89 -10.99 -4.39 11.85
CA ALA A 89 -9.55 -4.25 11.78
C ALA A 89 -9.11 -3.05 10.92
N GLU A 90 -9.73 -2.83 9.75
CA GLU A 90 -9.41 -1.69 8.89
C GLU A 90 -9.84 -0.36 9.52
N LEU A 91 -11.01 -0.29 10.15
CA LEU A 91 -11.44 0.91 10.88
C LEU A 91 -10.47 1.25 12.01
N LEU A 92 -10.00 0.25 12.77
CA LEU A 92 -8.99 0.45 13.81
C LEU A 92 -7.63 0.89 13.23
N ARG A 93 -7.25 0.37 12.06
CA ARG A 93 -6.01 0.76 11.36
C ARG A 93 -6.06 2.24 10.96
N GLN A 94 -7.17 2.68 10.38
CA GLN A 94 -7.41 4.09 10.03
C GLN A 94 -7.44 4.96 11.29
N ALA A 95 -8.09 4.50 12.36
CA ALA A 95 -8.17 5.27 13.60
C ALA A 95 -6.80 5.47 14.25
N ARG A 96 -5.96 4.44 14.24
CA ARG A 96 -4.57 4.54 14.74
C ARG A 96 -3.74 5.52 13.91
N ALA A 97 -3.95 5.58 12.60
CA ALA A 97 -3.24 6.50 11.71
C ALA A 97 -3.71 7.97 11.89
N ALA A 98 -5.00 8.18 12.15
CA ALA A 98 -5.57 9.53 12.34
C ALA A 98 -5.16 10.16 13.69
N GLY A 99 -4.82 9.35 14.69
CA GLY A 99 -4.52 9.82 16.05
C GLY A 99 -5.78 10.18 16.84
N SER A 100 -5.66 10.15 18.17
CA SER A 100 -6.78 10.45 19.08
C SER A 100 -6.68 11.86 19.67
N ASN A 101 -7.83 12.46 19.95
CA ASN A 101 -7.90 13.70 20.71
C ASN A 101 -7.60 13.48 22.21
N ALA A 102 -7.59 14.55 23.00
CA ALA A 102 -7.31 14.50 24.44
C ALA A 102 -8.29 13.64 25.26
N SER A 103 -9.47 13.34 24.72
CA SER A 103 -10.47 12.45 25.34
C SER A 103 -10.43 11.02 24.79
N GLY A 104 -9.44 10.67 23.96
CA GLY A 104 -9.27 9.33 23.40
C GLY A 104 -10.21 9.01 22.23
N GLN A 105 -10.98 9.98 21.73
CA GLN A 105 -11.84 9.81 20.56
C GLN A 105 -11.04 10.03 19.27
N VAL A 106 -11.36 9.24 18.26
CA VAL A 106 -10.81 9.37 16.91
C VAL A 106 -11.95 9.69 15.95
N VAL A 107 -11.77 10.73 15.14
CA VAL A 107 -12.72 11.11 14.09
C VAL A 107 -12.10 10.74 12.75
N LEU A 108 -12.73 9.81 12.04
CA LEU A 108 -12.35 9.45 10.68
C LEU A 108 -13.03 10.40 9.70
N GLN A 109 -12.26 11.30 9.09
CA GLN A 109 -12.74 12.21 8.06
C GLN A 109 -11.81 12.18 6.84
N PRO A 110 -12.36 12.08 5.62
CA PRO A 110 -13.78 11.89 5.30
C PRO A 110 -14.32 10.52 5.72
N ILE A 111 -15.66 10.35 5.77
CA ILE A 111 -16.26 9.04 6.02
C ILE A 111 -15.71 8.05 4.99
N PRO A 112 -15.12 6.91 5.41
CA PRO A 112 -14.59 5.95 4.48
C PRO A 112 -15.72 5.39 3.61
N VAL A 113 -15.56 5.46 2.29
CA VAL A 113 -16.58 4.98 1.35
C VAL A 113 -16.69 3.45 1.46
N HIS A 114 -17.91 2.91 1.50
CA HIS A 114 -18.12 1.46 1.67
C HIS A 114 -17.38 0.62 0.61
N SER A 115 -17.28 1.10 -0.64
CA SER A 115 -16.50 0.45 -1.70
C SER A 115 -15.01 0.37 -1.40
N ASP A 116 -14.45 1.42 -0.78
CA ASP A 116 -13.02 1.50 -0.47
C ASP A 116 -12.68 0.56 0.69
N ILE A 117 -13.54 0.51 1.71
CA ILE A 117 -13.43 -0.47 2.80
C ILE A 117 -13.47 -1.88 2.21
N VAL A 118 -14.48 -2.21 1.40
CA VAL A 118 -14.63 -3.53 0.77
C VAL A 118 -13.42 -3.89 -0.09
N SER A 119 -12.87 -2.93 -0.85
CA SER A 119 -11.66 -3.12 -1.64
C SER A 119 -10.43 -3.45 -0.78
N ARG A 120 -10.36 -2.95 0.46
CA ARG A 120 -9.24 -3.16 1.38
C ARG A 120 -9.38 -4.40 2.26
N VAL A 121 -10.61 -4.79 2.60
CA VAL A 121 -10.90 -5.91 3.52
C VAL A 121 -11.32 -7.20 2.82
N SER A 122 -11.37 -7.23 1.48
CA SER A 122 -11.78 -8.39 0.69
C SER A 122 -13.01 -9.11 1.27
N THR A 123 -14.08 -8.36 1.55
CA THR A 123 -15.37 -8.93 1.96
C THR A 123 -16.28 -9.03 0.74
N HIS A 124 -16.58 -10.25 0.30
CA HIS A 124 -17.86 -10.49 -0.36
C HIS A 124 -18.88 -10.89 0.74
N PRO A 125 -20.20 -10.74 0.48
CA PRO A 125 -21.25 -11.38 1.28
C PRO A 125 -21.05 -12.89 1.35
#